data_AF-A0A8S0YLM8-F1
#
_entry.id   AF-A0A8S0YLM8-F1
#
_cell.length_a   1.000
_cell.length_b   1.000
_cell.length_c   1.000
_cell.angle_alpha   90.00
_cell.angle_beta   90.00
_cell.angle_gamma   90.00
#
_symmetry.space_group_name_H-M   'P 1'
#
loop_
_entity.id
_entity.type
_entity.pdbx_description
1 polymer ?
#
loop_
_entity_poly.entity_id
_entity_poly.type
_entity_poly.pdbx_seq_one_letter_code
_entity_poly.pdbx_strand_id
1 'polypeptide(L)'
;MKLLLQTLLGGSDGQRKVDWDSPAPLEIIQQWQALISDLPKLQQVTIPRCLKPEFNVTRYTLHGFSDGSSLGYSAAVFIRAEGSDGRGLVRLLLAKSRVAPLRTKLTIPKMELNGARLLTVLLNHVATSMKDNVKFQEVTAWCDSTIVLAWLRTPPHRLQVFEGNRVSDIISSKLNITWRHVPSEMNCSDVGTRGCSAAELITHDLWWSPKWLSQPPDTWPKNYLEFPSELLPGLRSMAKVVNVGILDLEFNLLERFSSFDKLVNVTAYVLRFVHNCKNKASQISGEVTVSERRNAIRCLIRYVQAAHYGEEFLMLKSGKPIKSCLRRLNLFIDSNNLLRVGGRIRAADLSYDARHPILLPREGKQGGLA
;
A
#
# COMPACT_ATOMS: atom_id res chain seq x y z
N MET A 1 -5.62 28.78 -16.16
CA MET A 1 -6.52 29.70 -15.42
C MET A 1 -6.89 29.21 -14.01
N LYS A 2 -7.53 28.03 -13.82
CA LYS A 2 -7.90 27.55 -12.47
C LYS A 2 -6.71 27.38 -11.51
N LEU A 3 -5.56 26.92 -11.99
CA LEU A 3 -4.33 26.81 -11.20
C LEU A 3 -3.76 28.18 -10.79
N LEU A 4 -3.80 29.19 -11.68
CA LEU A 4 -3.40 30.57 -11.35
C LEU A 4 -4.31 31.18 -10.28
N LEU A 5 -5.63 31.00 -10.43
CA LEU A 5 -6.60 31.44 -9.42
C LEU A 5 -6.39 30.71 -8.10
N GLN A 6 -6.07 29.41 -8.14
CA GLN A 6 -5.72 28.65 -6.96
C GLN A 6 -4.41 29.13 -6.32
N THR A 7 -3.42 29.56 -7.10
CA THR A 7 -2.16 30.11 -6.58
C THR A 7 -2.40 31.47 -5.93
N LEU A 8 -3.28 32.30 -6.51
CA LEU A 8 -3.68 33.61 -5.97
C LEU A 8 -4.49 33.50 -4.69
N LEU A 9 -5.46 32.57 -4.64
CA LEU A 9 -6.45 32.48 -3.57
C LEU A 9 -6.13 31.39 -2.53
N GLY A 10 -5.27 30.44 -2.90
CA GLY A 10 -4.98 29.22 -2.16
C GLY A 10 -3.56 29.20 -1.65
N GLY A 11 -3.33 29.83 -0.50
CA GLY A 11 -2.06 29.77 0.22
C GLY A 11 -1.65 28.34 0.52
N SER A 12 -0.83 27.75 -0.35
CA SER A 12 -0.34 26.38 -0.22
C SER A 12 1.14 26.29 0.13
N ASP A 13 1.87 27.43 0.08
CA ASP A 13 3.29 27.55 0.44
C ASP A 13 3.59 28.77 1.35
N GLY A 14 2.80 28.98 2.40
CA GLY A 14 3.20 29.87 3.50
C GLY A 14 3.45 31.35 3.15
N GLN A 15 3.21 31.81 1.92
CA GLN A 15 3.41 33.20 1.54
C GLN A 15 2.23 33.74 0.75
N ARG A 16 1.71 34.85 1.31
CA ARG A 16 0.81 35.85 0.74
C ARG A 16 -0.67 35.45 0.62
N LYS A 17 -1.37 35.52 1.76
CA LYS A 17 -2.74 36.07 1.75
C LYS A 17 -2.62 37.52 1.31
N VAL A 18 -2.72 37.76 0.01
CA VAL A 18 -2.86 39.12 -0.52
C VAL A 18 -4.30 39.54 -0.19
N ASP A 19 -4.46 40.71 0.43
CA ASP A 19 -5.80 41.24 0.69
C ASP A 19 -6.50 41.54 -0.64
N TRP A 20 -7.83 41.54 -0.66
CA TRP A 20 -8.61 41.73 -1.88
C TRP A 20 -8.26 43.02 -2.62
N ASP A 21 -7.95 44.07 -1.85
CA ASP A 21 -7.62 45.41 -2.36
C ASP A 21 -6.12 45.62 -2.59
N SER A 22 -5.27 44.63 -2.28
CA SER A 22 -3.84 44.72 -2.49
C SER A 22 -3.47 44.41 -3.96
N PRO A 23 -2.47 45.11 -4.53
CA PRO A 23 -2.01 44.82 -5.88
C PRO A 23 -1.47 43.38 -5.97
N ALA A 24 -1.79 42.71 -7.08
CA ALA A 24 -1.32 41.35 -7.31
C ALA A 24 0.21 41.29 -7.42
N PRO A 25 0.85 40.21 -6.93
CA PRO A 25 2.30 40.04 -7.08
C PRO A 25 2.73 40.07 -8.54
N LEU A 26 3.88 40.67 -8.81
CA LEU A 26 4.41 40.84 -10.17
C LEU A 26 4.53 39.51 -10.91
N GLU A 27 4.93 38.44 -10.22
CA GLU A 27 5.07 37.11 -10.79
C GLU A 27 3.74 36.58 -11.33
N ILE A 28 2.64 36.83 -10.62
CA ILE A 28 1.31 36.41 -11.06
C ILE A 28 0.81 37.29 -12.22
N ILE A 29 1.08 38.60 -12.17
CA ILE A 29 0.75 39.51 -13.28
C ILE A 29 1.44 39.03 -14.57
N GLN A 30 2.72 38.68 -14.50
CA GLN A 30 3.48 38.16 -15.64
C GLN A 30 2.90 36.85 -16.16
N GLN A 31 2.60 35.88 -15.27
CA GLN A 31 1.97 34.61 -15.67
C GLN A 31 0.58 34.81 -16.28
N TRP A 32 -0.20 35.74 -15.75
CA TRP A 32 -1.52 36.10 -16.29
C TRP A 32 -1.41 36.73 -17.68
N GLN A 33 -0.51 37.70 -17.86
CA GLN A 33 -0.27 38.34 -19.16
C GLN A 33 0.22 37.32 -20.20
N ALA A 34 1.14 36.42 -19.81
CA ALA A 34 1.57 35.32 -20.66
C ALA A 34 0.39 34.44 -21.08
N LEU A 35 -0.47 34.02 -20.13
CA LEU A 35 -1.67 33.23 -20.45
C LEU A 35 -2.63 33.97 -21.39
N ILE A 36 -2.90 35.26 -21.14
CA ILE A 36 -3.83 36.05 -21.96
C ILE A 36 -3.29 36.26 -23.38
N SER A 37 -2.00 36.51 -23.53
CA SER A 37 -1.37 36.66 -24.86
C SER A 37 -1.33 35.35 -25.65
N ASP A 38 -1.29 34.21 -24.94
CA ASP A 38 -1.23 32.88 -25.56
C ASP A 38 -2.63 32.33 -25.92
N LEU A 39 -3.67 32.72 -25.16
CA LEU A 39 -5.04 32.21 -25.31
C LEU A 39 -5.63 32.34 -26.74
N PRO A 40 -5.44 33.43 -27.50
CA PRO A 40 -5.97 33.55 -28.86
C PRO A 40 -5.48 32.46 -29.81
N LYS A 41 -4.31 31.86 -29.56
CA LYS A 41 -3.76 30.78 -30.40
C LYS A 41 -4.66 29.54 -30.39
N LEU A 42 -5.48 29.34 -29.35
CA LEU A 42 -6.44 28.23 -29.30
C LEU A 42 -7.45 28.23 -30.46
N GLN A 43 -7.64 29.37 -31.16
CA GLN A 43 -8.45 29.42 -32.39
C GLN A 43 -7.91 28.51 -33.50
N GLN A 44 -6.63 28.13 -33.45
CA GLN A 44 -6.01 27.22 -34.42
C GLN A 44 -6.30 25.74 -34.11
N VAL A 45 -6.77 25.42 -32.89
CA VAL A 45 -7.08 24.05 -32.49
C VAL A 45 -8.32 23.57 -33.23
N THR A 46 -8.17 22.54 -34.05
CA THR A 46 -9.26 21.92 -34.80
C THR A 46 -9.51 20.50 -34.29
N ILE A 47 -10.74 20.20 -33.89
CA ILE A 47 -11.15 18.87 -33.41
C ILE A 47 -12.09 18.25 -34.46
N PRO A 48 -11.67 17.15 -35.12
CA PRO A 48 -12.53 16.45 -36.08
C PRO A 48 -13.77 15.88 -35.38
N ARG A 49 -14.97 16.36 -35.75
CA ARG A 49 -16.24 15.87 -35.18
C ARG A 49 -16.62 14.47 -35.70
N CYS A 50 -16.20 14.13 -36.91
CA CYS A 50 -16.47 12.81 -37.48
C CYS A 50 -15.51 11.77 -36.87
N LEU A 51 -16.09 10.76 -36.23
CA LEU A 51 -15.36 9.64 -35.65
C LEU A 51 -15.18 8.48 -36.63
N LYS A 52 -15.94 8.48 -37.73
CA LYS A 52 -15.91 7.42 -38.75
C LYS A 52 -14.69 7.63 -39.66
N PRO A 53 -13.76 6.66 -39.76
CA PRO A 53 -12.68 6.73 -40.72
C PRO A 53 -13.18 6.50 -42.15
N GLU A 54 -12.33 6.82 -43.13
CA GLU A 54 -12.61 6.57 -44.55
C GLU A 54 -12.48 5.08 -44.95
N PHE A 55 -11.89 4.26 -44.08
CA PHE A 55 -11.74 2.82 -44.29
C PHE A 55 -12.86 2.01 -43.65
N ASN A 56 -13.01 0.76 -44.10
CA ASN A 56 -14.00 -0.15 -43.54
C ASN A 56 -13.56 -0.62 -42.14
N VAL A 57 -14.33 -0.26 -41.12
CA VAL A 57 -14.00 -0.57 -39.72
C VAL A 57 -14.51 -1.95 -39.35
N THR A 58 -13.63 -2.79 -38.81
CA THR A 58 -13.96 -4.10 -38.26
C THR A 58 -14.16 -4.06 -36.74
N ARG A 59 -13.48 -3.13 -36.05
CA ARG A 59 -13.48 -3.07 -34.59
C ARG A 59 -13.38 -1.65 -34.05
N TYR A 60 -14.12 -1.36 -32.98
CA TYR A 60 -14.01 -0.14 -32.19
C TYR A 60 -13.61 -0.48 -30.75
N THR A 61 -12.50 0.06 -30.28
CA THR A 61 -12.06 -0.10 -28.89
C THR A 61 -12.04 1.26 -28.19
N LEU A 62 -12.32 1.24 -26.89
CA LEU A 62 -12.31 2.44 -26.06
C LEU A 62 -11.05 2.43 -25.19
N HIS A 63 -10.29 3.51 -25.24
CA HIS A 63 -9.04 3.64 -24.51
C HIS A 63 -9.08 4.88 -23.62
N GLY A 64 -8.78 4.68 -22.35
CA GLY A 64 -8.76 5.71 -21.34
C GLY A 64 -7.36 5.91 -20.78
N PHE A 65 -6.95 7.14 -20.50
CA PHE A 65 -5.68 7.47 -19.86
C PHE A 65 -5.96 8.29 -18.61
N SER A 66 -5.30 7.96 -17.51
CA SER A 66 -5.38 8.72 -16.26
C SER A 66 -4.01 9.17 -15.82
N ASP A 67 -3.96 10.33 -15.19
CA ASP A 67 -2.77 10.84 -14.55
C ASP A 67 -3.11 11.65 -13.28
N GLY A 68 -2.15 11.79 -12.37
CA GLY A 68 -2.26 12.57 -11.15
C GLY A 68 -0.93 13.19 -10.74
N SER A 69 -0.95 14.50 -10.49
CA SER A 69 0.19 15.28 -10.01
C SER A 69 -0.15 15.98 -8.69
N SER A 70 0.81 16.74 -8.16
CA SER A 70 0.59 17.64 -7.02
C SER A 70 -0.40 18.77 -7.32
N LEU A 71 -0.58 19.14 -8.59
CA LEU A 71 -1.43 20.25 -9.03
C LEU A 71 -2.87 19.80 -9.30
N GLY A 72 -3.07 18.54 -9.68
CA GLY A 72 -4.38 18.03 -10.07
C GLY A 72 -4.30 16.62 -10.63
N TYR A 73 -5.45 16.09 -11.00
CA TYR A 73 -5.55 14.81 -11.69
C TYR A 73 -6.46 14.94 -12.90
N SER A 74 -6.22 14.13 -13.92
CA SER A 74 -6.90 14.22 -15.20
C SER A 74 -7.20 12.84 -15.75
N ALA A 75 -8.11 12.83 -16.71
CA ALA A 75 -8.40 11.65 -17.51
C ALA A 75 -8.80 12.06 -18.93
N ALA A 76 -8.33 11.29 -19.92
CA ALA A 76 -8.64 11.47 -21.34
C ALA A 76 -9.13 10.14 -21.94
N VAL A 77 -10.18 10.20 -22.74
CA VAL A 77 -10.81 9.02 -23.35
C VAL A 77 -10.79 9.15 -24.86
N PHE A 78 -10.32 8.09 -25.52
CA PHE A 78 -10.14 7.99 -26.95
C PHE A 78 -10.95 6.82 -27.51
N ILE A 79 -11.48 7.00 -28.71
CA ILE A 79 -11.94 5.90 -29.55
C ILE A 79 -10.81 5.49 -30.48
N ARG A 80 -10.65 4.17 -30.66
CA ARG A 80 -9.80 3.58 -31.68
C ARG A 80 -10.66 2.77 -32.64
N ALA A 81 -10.58 3.09 -33.92
CA ALA A 81 -11.17 2.34 -35.01
C ALA A 81 -10.08 1.53 -35.72
N GLU A 82 -10.37 0.26 -36.00
CA GLU A 82 -9.44 -0.65 -36.67
C GLU A 82 -10.06 -1.18 -37.97
N GLY A 83 -9.30 -1.13 -39.05
CA GLY A 83 -9.66 -1.64 -40.36
C GLY A 83 -9.16 -3.07 -40.59
N SER A 84 -9.78 -3.77 -41.54
CA SER A 84 -9.35 -5.11 -41.97
C SER A 84 -7.95 -5.14 -42.59
N ASP A 85 -7.46 -3.99 -43.03
CA ASP A 85 -6.17 -3.78 -43.67
C ASP A 85 -5.07 -3.35 -42.67
N GLY A 86 -5.35 -3.41 -41.37
CA GLY A 86 -4.41 -3.03 -40.31
C GLY A 86 -4.34 -1.52 -40.05
N ARG A 87 -5.11 -0.69 -40.76
CA ARG A 87 -5.18 0.75 -40.46
C ARG A 87 -5.87 0.99 -39.13
N GLY A 88 -5.28 1.87 -38.31
CA GLY A 88 -5.83 2.33 -37.05
C GLY A 88 -6.08 3.83 -37.06
N LEU A 89 -7.25 4.26 -36.61
CA LEU A 89 -7.57 5.66 -36.35
C LEU A 89 -7.84 5.86 -34.86
N VAL A 90 -7.17 6.83 -34.24
CA VAL A 90 -7.40 7.22 -32.86
C VAL A 90 -7.94 8.65 -32.83
N ARG A 91 -8.98 8.89 -32.01
CA ARG A 91 -9.58 10.21 -31.80
C ARG A 91 -9.90 10.42 -30.33
N LEU A 92 -9.51 11.59 -29.80
CA LEU A 92 -9.94 12.05 -28.48
C LEU A 92 -11.45 12.30 -28.49
N LEU A 93 -12.18 11.64 -27.59
CA LEU A 93 -13.62 11.83 -27.42
C LEU A 93 -13.93 12.88 -26.36
N LEU A 94 -13.28 12.75 -25.20
CA LEU A 94 -13.45 13.68 -24.11
C LEU A 94 -12.25 13.63 -23.17
N ALA A 95 -12.04 14.72 -22.45
CA ALA A 95 -11.09 14.77 -21.37
C ALA A 95 -11.63 15.62 -20.22
N LYS A 96 -11.15 15.36 -19.01
CA LYS A 96 -11.51 16.10 -17.81
C LYS A 96 -10.34 16.19 -16.86
N SER A 97 -10.08 17.40 -16.37
CA SER A 97 -9.11 17.65 -15.31
C SER A 97 -9.78 18.19 -14.06
N ARG A 98 -9.21 17.88 -12.90
CA ARG A 98 -9.61 18.39 -11.59
C ARG A 98 -8.38 18.88 -10.84
N VAL A 99 -8.54 20.02 -10.21
CA VAL A 99 -7.49 20.68 -9.45
C VAL A 99 -7.33 20.00 -8.08
N ALA A 100 -6.09 19.92 -7.57
CA ALA A 100 -5.79 19.34 -6.27
C ALA A 100 -6.50 20.11 -5.13
N PRO A 101 -7.03 19.41 -4.10
CA PRO A 101 -7.63 20.09 -2.96
C PRO A 101 -6.59 20.92 -2.17
N LEU A 102 -6.88 22.19 -1.91
CA LEU A 102 -6.02 23.07 -1.10
C LEU A 102 -5.97 22.67 0.39
N ARG A 103 -7.12 22.30 0.95
CA ARG A 103 -7.28 22.06 2.39
C ARG A 103 -6.71 20.73 2.87
N THR A 104 -6.52 19.78 1.97
CA THR A 104 -6.08 18.42 2.30
C THR A 104 -4.99 18.03 1.33
N LYS A 105 -3.74 18.09 1.77
CA LYS A 105 -2.59 17.63 0.97
C LYS A 105 -2.67 16.12 0.80
N LEU A 106 -3.08 15.68 -0.39
CA LEU A 106 -3.03 14.27 -0.79
C LEU A 106 -1.64 13.94 -1.32
N THR A 107 -1.19 12.72 -1.09
CA THR A 107 0.05 12.21 -1.71
C THR A 107 -0.16 12.00 -3.21
N ILE A 108 0.93 12.01 -3.98
CA ILE A 108 0.88 11.78 -5.44
C ILE A 108 0.13 10.46 -5.78
N PRO A 109 0.40 9.31 -5.12
CA PRO A 109 -0.35 8.09 -5.39
C PRO A 109 -1.87 8.22 -5.19
N LYS A 110 -2.30 8.98 -4.16
CA LYS A 110 -3.73 9.24 -3.93
C LYS A 110 -4.34 10.13 -5.01
N MET A 111 -3.56 11.04 -5.57
CA MET A 111 -3.96 11.88 -6.70
C MET A 111 -4.10 11.06 -7.98
N GLU A 112 -3.11 10.21 -8.28
CA GLU A 112 -3.15 9.25 -9.40
C GLU A 112 -4.36 8.31 -9.28
N LEU A 113 -4.65 7.79 -8.08
CA LEU A 113 -5.85 6.95 -7.83
C LEU A 113 -7.16 7.72 -8.07
N ASN A 114 -7.21 9.01 -7.75
CA ASN A 114 -8.36 9.84 -8.11
C ASN A 114 -8.47 10.05 -9.63
N GLY A 115 -7.34 10.16 -10.34
CA GLY A 115 -7.29 10.15 -11.81
C GLY A 115 -7.89 8.85 -12.38
N ALA A 116 -7.48 7.69 -11.86
CA ALA A 116 -8.01 6.39 -12.24
C ALA A 116 -9.52 6.27 -11.99
N ARG A 117 -10.01 6.77 -10.84
CA ARG A 117 -11.46 6.84 -10.57
C ARG A 117 -12.19 7.75 -11.54
N LEU A 118 -11.64 8.93 -11.81
CA LEU A 118 -12.23 9.87 -12.78
C LEU A 118 -12.33 9.22 -14.15
N LEU A 119 -11.27 8.53 -14.58
CA LEU A 119 -11.26 7.81 -15.85
C LEU A 119 -12.34 6.74 -15.91
N THR A 120 -12.53 5.97 -14.84
CA THR A 120 -13.58 4.95 -14.77
C THR A 120 -14.97 5.56 -14.99
N VAL A 121 -15.25 6.70 -14.37
CA VAL A 121 -16.53 7.42 -14.55
C VAL A 121 -16.69 7.87 -16.01
N LEU A 122 -15.63 8.40 -16.60
CA LEU A 122 -15.65 8.86 -17.99
C LEU A 122 -15.85 7.73 -19.00
N LEU A 123 -15.17 6.60 -18.82
CA LEU A 123 -15.35 5.41 -19.66
C LEU A 123 -16.80 4.90 -19.58
N ASN A 124 -17.36 4.79 -18.38
CA ASN A 124 -18.77 4.42 -18.18
C ASN A 124 -19.72 5.39 -18.88
N HIS A 125 -19.45 6.70 -18.79
CA HIS A 125 -20.25 7.71 -19.47
C HIS A 125 -20.19 7.56 -20.99
N VAL A 126 -19.00 7.45 -21.59
CA VAL A 126 -18.84 7.29 -23.04
C VAL A 126 -19.51 6.02 -23.54
N ALA A 127 -19.21 4.88 -22.93
CA ALA A 127 -19.75 3.60 -23.35
C ALA A 127 -21.29 3.59 -23.27
N THR A 128 -21.87 4.21 -22.25
CA THR A 128 -23.32 4.32 -22.10
C THR A 128 -23.93 5.27 -23.14
N SER A 129 -23.32 6.45 -23.34
CA SER A 129 -23.82 7.47 -24.26
C SER A 129 -23.73 7.08 -25.73
N MET A 130 -22.78 6.21 -26.09
CA MET A 130 -22.55 5.79 -27.48
C MET A 130 -23.07 4.38 -27.81
N LYS A 131 -23.67 3.67 -26.84
CA LYS A 131 -24.07 2.26 -26.97
C LYS A 131 -24.94 1.96 -28.21
N ASP A 132 -25.78 2.92 -28.63
CA ASP A 132 -26.73 2.75 -29.73
C ASP A 132 -26.08 2.99 -31.11
N ASN A 133 -24.90 3.62 -31.14
CA ASN A 133 -24.19 3.96 -32.38
C ASN A 133 -22.88 3.17 -32.56
N VAL A 134 -22.21 2.82 -31.47
CA VAL A 134 -20.91 2.15 -31.48
C VAL A 134 -20.89 1.04 -30.43
N LYS A 135 -20.64 -0.18 -30.89
CA LYS A 135 -20.38 -1.32 -30.01
C LYS A 135 -18.88 -1.42 -29.75
N PHE A 136 -18.45 -1.05 -28.54
CA PHE A 136 -17.06 -1.23 -28.12
C PHE A 136 -16.80 -2.71 -27.78
N GLN A 137 -15.86 -3.34 -28.48
CA GLN A 137 -15.48 -4.73 -28.20
C GLN A 137 -14.58 -4.85 -26.96
N GLU A 138 -13.81 -3.81 -26.67
CA GLU A 138 -12.86 -3.77 -25.56
C GLU A 138 -12.78 -2.36 -24.97
N VAL A 139 -12.61 -2.30 -23.65
CA VAL A 139 -12.37 -1.06 -22.90
C VAL A 139 -11.07 -1.21 -22.12
N THR A 140 -10.06 -0.41 -22.45
CA THR A 140 -8.76 -0.40 -21.77
C THR A 140 -8.54 0.91 -21.03
N ALA A 141 -8.07 0.83 -19.79
CA ALA A 141 -7.61 1.98 -19.03
C ALA A 141 -6.08 1.90 -18.84
N TRP A 142 -5.39 3.00 -19.12
CA TRP A 142 -3.95 3.15 -19.06
C TRP A 142 -3.56 4.07 -17.90
N CYS A 143 -2.60 3.63 -17.11
CA CYS A 143 -2.05 4.37 -15.98
C CYS A 143 -0.54 4.11 -15.89
N ASP A 144 0.24 5.14 -15.63
CA ASP A 144 1.69 5.07 -15.43
C ASP A 144 2.10 4.83 -13.97
N SER A 145 1.16 4.97 -13.03
CA SER A 145 1.39 4.65 -11.62
C SER A 145 1.30 3.15 -11.33
N THR A 146 2.47 2.54 -11.13
CA THR A 146 2.56 1.14 -10.67
C THR A 146 1.93 0.94 -9.28
N ILE A 147 1.93 1.96 -8.43
CA ILE A 147 1.26 1.93 -7.11
C ILE A 147 -0.25 1.83 -7.28
N VAL A 148 -0.85 2.65 -8.16
CA VAL A 148 -2.29 2.58 -8.44
C VAL A 148 -2.66 1.22 -9.04
N LEU A 149 -1.87 0.72 -10.00
CA LEU A 149 -2.10 -0.60 -10.59
C LEU A 149 -2.00 -1.72 -9.55
N ALA A 150 -1.07 -1.63 -8.60
CA ALA A 150 -0.97 -2.57 -7.49
C ALA A 150 -2.17 -2.48 -6.54
N TRP A 151 -2.65 -1.27 -6.23
CA TRP A 151 -3.86 -1.08 -5.43
C TRP A 151 -5.10 -1.68 -6.08
N LEU A 152 -5.27 -1.52 -7.40
CA LEU A 152 -6.40 -2.10 -8.14
C LEU A 152 -6.40 -3.64 -8.14
N ARG A 153 -5.23 -4.26 -7.95
CA ARG A 153 -5.08 -5.72 -7.80
C ARG A 153 -5.18 -6.19 -6.34
N THR A 154 -5.20 -5.25 -5.39
CA THR A 154 -5.28 -5.55 -3.96
C THR A 154 -6.75 -5.54 -3.52
N PRO A 155 -7.24 -6.55 -2.78
CA PRO A 155 -8.59 -6.53 -2.26
C PRO A 155 -8.87 -5.25 -1.43
N PRO A 156 -9.98 -4.50 -1.68
CA PRO A 156 -10.22 -3.20 -1.05
C PRO A 156 -10.14 -3.20 0.48
N HIS A 157 -10.56 -4.29 1.12
CA HIS A 157 -10.55 -4.42 2.58
C HIS A 157 -9.13 -4.48 3.19
N ARG A 158 -8.11 -4.80 2.39
CA ARG A 158 -6.70 -4.80 2.80
C ARG A 158 -6.05 -3.43 2.64
N LEU A 159 -6.72 -2.47 2.01
CA LEU A 159 -6.25 -1.10 1.80
C LEU A 159 -6.84 -0.17 2.85
N GLN A 160 -6.10 0.88 3.21
CA GLN A 160 -6.56 1.96 4.07
C GLN A 160 -7.86 2.57 3.52
N VAL A 161 -8.64 3.21 4.38
CA VAL A 161 -10.03 3.62 4.06
C VAL A 161 -10.12 4.44 2.77
N PHE A 162 -9.18 5.36 2.54
CA PHE A 162 -9.19 6.19 1.34
C PHE A 162 -8.99 5.34 0.08
N GLU A 163 -7.90 4.59 0.01
CA GLU A 163 -7.51 3.74 -1.11
C GLU A 163 -8.56 2.66 -1.37
N GLY A 164 -8.98 1.96 -0.31
CA GLY A 164 -9.99 0.89 -0.38
C GLY A 164 -11.33 1.38 -0.93
N ASN A 165 -11.83 2.53 -0.49
CA ASN A 165 -13.08 3.08 -1.00
C ASN A 165 -12.98 3.44 -2.49
N ARG A 166 -11.87 4.06 -2.93
CA ARG A 166 -11.69 4.43 -4.35
C ARG A 166 -11.47 3.21 -5.23
N VAL A 167 -10.71 2.23 -4.76
CA VAL A 167 -10.53 0.96 -5.48
C VAL A 167 -11.87 0.24 -5.61
N SER A 168 -12.67 0.18 -4.53
CA SER A 168 -14.03 -0.37 -4.58
C SER A 168 -14.90 0.31 -5.62
N ASP A 169 -14.90 1.65 -5.66
CA ASP A 169 -15.65 2.41 -6.67
C ASP A 169 -15.20 2.05 -8.10
N ILE A 170 -13.89 1.90 -8.33
CA ILE A 170 -13.32 1.57 -9.64
C ILE A 170 -13.71 0.15 -10.08
N ILE A 171 -13.49 -0.83 -9.21
CA ILE A 171 -13.75 -2.25 -9.55
C ILE A 171 -15.25 -2.58 -9.61
N SER A 172 -16.11 -1.78 -8.96
CA SER A 172 -17.58 -1.91 -9.05
C SER A 172 -18.18 -1.37 -10.36
N SER A 173 -17.34 -0.88 -11.28
CA SER A 173 -17.76 -0.42 -12.60
C SER A 173 -18.57 -1.50 -13.34
N LYS A 174 -19.64 -1.08 -14.03
CA LYS A 174 -20.44 -1.97 -14.88
C LYS A 174 -19.71 -2.37 -16.17
N LEU A 175 -18.73 -1.57 -16.59
CA LEU A 175 -17.85 -1.90 -17.70
C LEU A 175 -16.74 -2.84 -17.27
N ASN A 176 -16.47 -3.85 -18.10
CA ASN A 176 -15.26 -4.66 -18.00
C ASN A 176 -14.06 -3.85 -18.52
N ILE A 177 -13.31 -3.24 -17.61
CA ILE A 177 -12.17 -2.36 -17.92
C ILE A 177 -10.87 -3.13 -17.69
N THR A 178 -10.08 -3.29 -18.74
CA THR A 178 -8.73 -3.85 -18.65
C THR A 178 -7.73 -2.76 -18.27
N TRP A 179 -7.14 -2.84 -17.07
CA TRP A 179 -6.12 -1.90 -16.61
C TRP A 179 -4.73 -2.30 -17.10
N ARG A 180 -4.02 -1.37 -17.72
CA ARG A 180 -2.68 -1.56 -18.28
C ARG A 180 -1.72 -0.45 -17.86
N HIS A 181 -0.44 -0.81 -17.81
CA HIS A 181 0.62 0.15 -17.60
C HIS A 181 0.96 0.89 -18.90
N VAL A 182 1.20 2.20 -18.82
CA VAL A 182 1.79 3.00 -19.90
C VAL A 182 2.99 3.76 -19.33
N PRO A 183 4.15 3.83 -20.01
CA PRO A 183 5.25 4.71 -19.59
C PRO A 183 4.79 6.17 -19.52
N SER A 184 5.29 6.95 -18.57
CA SER A 184 4.87 8.34 -18.38
C SER A 184 5.08 9.20 -19.63
N GLU A 185 6.13 8.95 -20.42
CA GLU A 185 6.40 9.66 -21.68
C GLU A 185 5.36 9.36 -22.78
N MET A 186 4.63 8.25 -22.63
CA MET A 186 3.58 7.81 -23.55
C MET A 186 2.18 8.07 -22.99
N ASN A 187 2.06 8.63 -21.78
CA ASN A 187 0.78 8.94 -21.15
C ASN A 187 0.25 10.29 -21.63
N CYS A 188 -0.82 10.29 -22.43
CA CYS A 188 -1.40 11.53 -22.93
C CYS A 188 -2.11 12.35 -21.85
N SER A 189 -2.48 11.76 -20.70
CA SER A 189 -3.23 12.48 -19.67
C SER A 189 -2.37 13.49 -18.89
N ASP A 190 -1.03 13.42 -19.00
CA ASP A 190 -0.06 14.30 -18.33
C ASP A 190 -0.29 15.79 -18.65
N VAL A 191 -0.65 16.09 -19.90
CA VAL A 191 -1.02 17.45 -20.35
C VAL A 191 -2.16 18.03 -19.49
N GLY A 192 -3.09 17.18 -19.09
CA GLY A 192 -4.24 17.56 -18.28
C GLY A 192 -3.93 17.82 -16.80
N THR A 193 -2.80 17.33 -16.27
CA THR A 193 -2.41 17.50 -14.85
C THR A 193 -1.36 18.58 -14.66
N ARG A 194 -0.40 18.70 -15.59
CA ARG A 194 0.68 19.70 -15.54
C ARG A 194 0.30 21.01 -16.21
N GLY A 195 -0.63 20.95 -17.17
CA GLY A 195 -0.95 22.06 -18.05
C GLY A 195 0.06 22.19 -19.18
N CYS A 196 -0.32 22.94 -20.21
CA CYS A 196 0.55 23.35 -21.31
C CYS A 196 0.09 24.72 -21.81
N SER A 197 0.96 25.39 -22.57
CA SER A 197 0.59 26.57 -23.35
C SER A 197 -0.34 26.19 -24.50
N ALA A 198 -1.13 27.15 -24.99
CA ALA A 198 -1.92 27.00 -26.20
C ALA A 198 -1.03 26.67 -27.42
N ALA A 199 0.15 27.30 -27.50
CA ALA A 199 1.13 27.03 -28.56
C ALA A 199 1.60 25.56 -28.57
N GLU A 200 1.95 25.01 -27.40
CA GLU A 200 2.32 23.60 -27.26
C GLU A 200 1.13 22.70 -27.58
N LEU A 201 -0.05 23.02 -27.04
CA LEU A 201 -1.26 22.21 -27.24
C LEU A 201 -1.59 22.00 -28.72
N ILE A 202 -1.44 23.03 -29.57
CA ILE A 202 -1.72 22.96 -31.01
C ILE A 202 -0.90 21.86 -31.69
N THR A 203 0.36 21.67 -31.27
CA THR A 203 1.30 20.72 -31.89
C THR A 203 1.50 19.44 -31.07
N HIS A 204 0.70 19.24 -30.02
CA HIS A 204 0.88 18.14 -29.07
C HIS A 204 0.30 16.82 -29.59
N ASP A 205 1.05 16.14 -30.46
CA ASP A 205 0.67 14.87 -31.10
C ASP A 205 0.16 13.81 -30.10
N LEU A 206 0.83 13.65 -28.96
CA LEU A 206 0.45 12.66 -27.96
C LEU A 206 -0.94 12.92 -27.35
N TRP A 207 -1.34 14.19 -27.23
CA TRP A 207 -2.63 14.57 -26.64
C TRP A 207 -3.77 14.35 -27.63
N TRP A 208 -3.57 14.71 -28.90
CA TRP A 208 -4.61 14.63 -29.91
C TRP A 208 -4.75 13.25 -30.54
N SER A 209 -3.65 12.54 -30.75
CA SER A 209 -3.63 11.24 -31.41
C SER A 209 -2.35 10.47 -31.08
N PRO A 210 -2.29 9.72 -29.94
CA PRO A 210 -1.12 8.92 -29.59
C PRO A 210 -0.83 7.88 -30.69
N LYS A 211 0.20 8.13 -31.52
CA LYS A 211 0.49 7.34 -32.73
C LYS A 211 0.70 5.85 -32.47
N TRP A 212 1.30 5.53 -31.32
CA TRP A 212 1.53 4.15 -30.90
C TRP A 212 0.23 3.38 -30.66
N LEU A 213 -0.86 4.08 -30.27
CA LEU A 213 -2.16 3.44 -30.05
C LEU A 213 -2.87 3.12 -31.37
N SER A 214 -2.55 3.85 -32.46
CA SER A 214 -3.04 3.52 -33.80
C SER A 214 -2.39 2.26 -34.37
N GLN A 215 -1.23 1.84 -33.85
CA GLN A 215 -0.55 0.61 -34.27
C GLN A 215 -1.25 -0.65 -33.72
N PRO A 216 -0.91 -1.84 -34.23
CA PRO A 216 -1.44 -3.11 -33.72
C PRO A 216 -1.16 -3.31 -32.21
N PRO A 217 -2.03 -4.04 -31.47
CA PRO A 217 -1.87 -4.24 -30.03
C PRO A 217 -0.52 -4.82 -29.57
N ASP A 218 0.13 -5.61 -30.42
CA ASP A 218 1.43 -6.22 -30.12
C ASP A 218 2.58 -5.21 -30.00
N THR A 219 2.41 -4.01 -30.57
CA THR A 219 3.41 -2.93 -30.49
C THR A 219 3.14 -1.97 -29.33
N TRP A 220 2.06 -2.16 -28.57
CA TRP A 220 1.74 -1.31 -27.43
C TRP A 220 2.71 -1.54 -26.27
N PRO A 221 2.78 -0.61 -25.31
CA PRO A 221 3.61 -0.78 -24.13
C PRO A 221 3.31 -2.10 -23.41
N LYS A 222 4.39 -2.81 -23.07
CA LYS A 222 4.32 -4.05 -22.30
C LYS A 222 3.84 -3.73 -20.88
N ASN A 223 2.98 -4.59 -20.35
CA ASN A 223 2.57 -4.49 -18.96
C ASN A 223 3.76 -4.87 -18.06
N TYR A 224 4.22 -3.94 -17.23
CA TYR A 224 5.08 -4.28 -16.11
C TYR A 224 4.25 -5.04 -15.09
N LEU A 225 4.62 -6.29 -14.82
CA LEU A 225 3.88 -7.20 -13.92
C LEU A 225 4.54 -7.40 -12.56
N GLU A 226 5.70 -6.79 -12.32
CA GLU A 226 6.38 -6.89 -11.02
C GLU A 226 5.92 -5.76 -10.09
N PHE A 227 5.20 -6.13 -9.04
CA PHE A 227 4.76 -5.20 -8.00
C PHE A 227 5.38 -5.63 -6.67
N PRO A 228 6.03 -4.72 -5.92
CA PRO A 228 6.51 -5.03 -4.57
C PRO A 228 5.33 -5.29 -3.62
N SER A 229 5.04 -6.56 -3.35
CA SER A 229 3.87 -6.98 -2.54
C SER A 229 3.98 -6.57 -1.06
N GLU A 230 5.19 -6.42 -0.51
CA GLU A 230 5.39 -6.31 0.95
C GLU A 230 5.53 -4.87 1.45
N LEU A 231 5.66 -3.89 0.55
CA LEU A 231 5.90 -2.48 0.88
C LEU A 231 4.90 -1.53 0.21
N LEU A 232 3.77 -2.04 -0.29
CA LEU A 232 2.78 -1.19 -0.96
C LEU A 232 2.21 -0.15 0.02
N PRO A 233 2.38 1.16 -0.23
CA PRO A 233 1.83 2.20 0.63
C PRO A 233 0.31 2.05 0.76
N GLY A 234 -0.27 2.44 1.89
CA GLY A 234 -1.72 2.37 2.06
C GLY A 234 -2.28 0.96 2.23
N LEU A 235 -1.44 -0.08 2.37
CA LEU A 235 -1.89 -1.33 2.99
C LEU A 235 -2.32 -1.05 4.44
N ARG A 236 -3.44 -1.64 4.86
CA ARG A 236 -3.74 -1.73 6.28
C ARG A 236 -2.63 -2.55 6.89
N SER A 237 -2.05 -2.03 7.97
CA SER A 237 -1.35 -2.89 8.91
C SER A 237 -2.41 -3.87 9.38
N MET A 238 -2.42 -5.05 8.76
CA MET A 238 -3.02 -6.21 9.38
C MET A 238 -2.21 -6.29 10.65
N ALA A 239 -2.78 -5.83 11.77
CA ALA A 239 -2.27 -6.23 13.04
C ALA A 239 -2.26 -7.75 12.92
N LYS A 240 -1.07 -8.33 12.72
CA LYS A 240 -0.83 -9.65 13.23
C LYS A 240 -1.11 -9.42 14.70
N VAL A 241 -2.35 -9.70 15.08
CA VAL A 241 -2.63 -10.20 16.41
C VAL A 241 -1.82 -11.48 16.44
N VAL A 242 -0.49 -11.33 16.64
CA VAL A 242 0.21 -12.24 17.50
C VAL A 242 -0.64 -12.10 18.73
N ASN A 243 -1.49 -13.10 18.93
CA ASN A 243 -2.05 -13.33 20.23
C ASN A 243 -0.81 -13.63 21.08
N VAL A 244 -0.08 -12.58 21.48
CA VAL A 244 0.60 -12.58 22.73
C VAL A 244 -0.59 -12.60 23.66
N GLY A 245 -1.10 -13.81 23.90
CA GLY A 245 -1.70 -14.06 25.18
C GLY A 245 -0.60 -13.70 26.16
N ILE A 246 -0.52 -12.43 26.53
CA ILE A 246 -0.53 -12.11 27.94
C ILE A 246 -1.79 -12.82 28.36
N LEU A 247 -1.60 -14.05 28.81
CA LEU A 247 -2.59 -14.69 29.63
C LEU A 247 -2.63 -13.77 30.84
N ASP A 248 -3.48 -12.76 30.75
CA ASP A 248 -4.19 -12.15 31.86
C ASP A 248 -5.19 -13.18 32.43
N LEU A 249 -4.89 -14.47 32.28
CA LEU A 249 -5.19 -15.40 33.33
C LEU A 249 -4.37 -14.91 34.51
N GLU A 250 -5.05 -14.28 35.45
CA GLU A 250 -4.79 -14.36 36.89
C GLU A 250 -4.74 -15.84 37.38
N PHE A 251 -4.18 -16.75 36.58
CA PHE A 251 -3.75 -18.06 37.01
C PHE A 251 -2.41 -17.84 37.71
N ASN A 252 -2.48 -17.43 38.97
CA ASN A 252 -1.39 -17.63 39.94
C ASN A 252 -1.18 -19.14 40.18
N LEU A 253 -0.90 -19.91 39.13
CA LEU A 253 -0.53 -21.33 39.21
C LEU A 253 0.61 -21.50 40.21
N LEU A 254 1.53 -20.55 40.27
CA LEU A 254 2.66 -20.58 41.19
C LEU A 254 2.24 -20.45 42.66
N GLU A 255 1.12 -19.79 42.97
CA GLU A 255 0.64 -19.60 44.35
C GLU A 255 -0.36 -20.68 44.78
N ARG A 256 -1.01 -21.38 43.83
CA ARG A 256 -2.02 -22.41 44.12
C ARG A 256 -1.45 -23.77 44.52
N PHE A 257 -0.14 -23.98 44.37
CA PHE A 257 0.52 -25.23 44.75
C PHE A 257 1.61 -25.00 45.78
N SER A 258 1.55 -25.76 46.88
CA SER A 258 2.58 -25.79 47.94
C SER A 258 3.75 -26.72 47.62
N SER A 259 3.68 -27.49 46.53
CA SER A 259 4.71 -28.45 46.09
C SER A 259 5.11 -28.18 44.65
N PHE A 260 6.41 -27.97 44.43
CA PHE A 260 6.98 -27.77 43.10
C PHE A 260 6.79 -29.00 42.21
N ASP A 261 7.00 -30.21 42.74
CA ASP A 261 6.76 -31.45 41.99
C ASP A 261 5.32 -31.60 41.53
N LYS A 262 4.36 -31.22 42.37
CA LYS A 262 2.94 -31.22 42.01
C LYS A 262 2.65 -30.22 40.90
N LEU A 263 3.21 -29.01 40.99
CA LEU A 263 3.09 -27.99 39.95
C LEU A 263 3.66 -28.50 38.61
N VAL A 264 4.88 -29.04 38.62
CA VAL A 264 5.53 -29.58 37.41
C VAL A 264 4.70 -30.69 36.77
N ASN A 265 4.17 -31.63 37.57
CA ASN A 265 3.33 -32.71 37.06
C ASN A 265 2.01 -32.19 36.47
N VAL A 266 1.34 -31.26 37.14
CA VAL A 266 0.10 -30.65 36.62
C VAL A 266 0.38 -29.92 35.31
N THR A 267 1.45 -29.11 35.25
CA THR A 267 1.84 -28.41 34.03
C THR A 267 2.18 -29.39 32.91
N ALA A 268 2.86 -30.51 33.19
CA ALA A 268 3.15 -31.53 32.20
C ALA A 268 1.87 -32.16 31.62
N TYR A 269 0.89 -32.50 32.45
CA TYR A 269 -0.41 -33.00 31.99
C TYR A 269 -1.18 -31.98 31.15
N VAL A 270 -1.16 -30.70 31.53
CA VAL A 270 -1.78 -29.62 30.74
C VAL A 270 -1.12 -29.50 29.37
N LEU A 271 0.21 -29.51 29.31
CA LEU A 271 0.94 -29.45 28.03
C LEU A 271 0.66 -30.68 27.15
N ARG A 272 0.57 -31.87 27.76
CA ARG A 272 0.19 -33.11 27.07
C ARG A 272 -1.24 -33.02 26.51
N PHE A 273 -2.19 -32.52 27.29
CA PHE A 273 -3.56 -32.31 26.82
C PHE A 273 -3.59 -31.38 25.60
N VAL A 274 -2.87 -30.25 25.65
CA VAL A 274 -2.75 -29.32 24.52
C VAL A 274 -2.11 -30.00 23.31
N HIS A 275 -1.08 -30.83 23.50
CA HIS A 275 -0.47 -31.61 22.42
C HIS A 275 -1.47 -32.57 21.77
N ASN A 276 -2.20 -33.36 22.56
CA ASN A 276 -3.16 -34.34 22.08
C ASN A 276 -4.37 -33.70 21.37
N CYS A 277 -4.78 -32.51 21.78
CA CYS A 277 -5.82 -31.73 21.10
C CYS A 277 -5.37 -31.23 19.72
N LYS A 278 -4.07 -30.89 19.57
CA LYS A 278 -3.50 -30.41 18.31
C LYS A 278 -3.09 -31.54 17.36
N ASN A 279 -2.66 -32.68 17.91
CA ASN A 279 -2.13 -33.81 17.15
C ASN A 279 -2.95 -35.07 17.41
N LYS A 280 -4.15 -35.14 16.84
CA LYS A 280 -5.07 -36.28 17.02
C LYS A 280 -4.50 -37.63 16.55
N ALA A 281 -3.55 -37.63 15.61
CA ALA A 281 -2.94 -38.84 15.06
C ALA A 281 -1.78 -39.42 15.90
N SER A 282 -1.23 -38.66 16.86
CA SER A 282 -0.05 -39.05 17.64
C SER A 282 -0.24 -38.71 19.13
N GLN A 283 -1.30 -39.25 19.73
CA GLN A 283 -1.64 -38.96 21.11
C GLN A 283 -0.67 -39.65 22.07
N ILE A 284 -0.28 -38.91 23.12
CA ILE A 284 0.59 -39.39 24.19
C ILE A 284 -0.29 -39.79 25.39
N SER A 285 -0.07 -40.99 25.94
CA SER A 285 -0.78 -41.54 27.10
C SER A 285 0.21 -42.20 28.09
N GLY A 286 -0.24 -42.55 29.29
CA GLY A 286 0.59 -43.19 30.33
C GLY A 286 1.18 -42.21 31.36
N GLU A 287 2.26 -42.61 32.04
CA GLU A 287 2.91 -41.80 33.07
C GLU A 287 3.65 -40.58 32.49
N VAL A 288 3.90 -39.56 33.31
CA VAL A 288 4.64 -38.35 32.87
C VAL A 288 6.11 -38.67 32.72
N THR A 289 6.62 -38.51 31.49
CA THR A 289 8.03 -38.78 31.19
C THR A 289 8.96 -37.67 31.71
N VAL A 290 10.25 -38.01 31.85
CA VAL A 290 11.29 -37.03 32.25
C VAL A 290 11.38 -35.86 31.26
N SER A 291 11.19 -36.11 29.97
CA SER A 291 11.18 -35.06 28.94
C SER A 291 10.00 -34.11 29.10
N GLU A 292 8.81 -34.62 29.42
CA GLU A 292 7.64 -33.80 29.72
C GLU A 292 7.81 -32.97 30.98
N ARG A 293 8.40 -33.53 32.04
CA ARG A 293 8.76 -32.78 33.25
C ARG A 293 9.76 -31.66 32.94
N ARG A 294 10.80 -31.92 32.15
CA ARG A 294 11.76 -30.88 31.72
C ARG A 294 11.06 -29.78 30.90
N ASN A 295 10.16 -30.14 30.00
CA ASN A 295 9.40 -29.16 29.22
C ASN A 295 8.44 -28.34 30.07
N ALA A 296 7.80 -28.96 31.07
CA ALA A 296 6.96 -28.27 32.05
C ALA A 296 7.78 -27.26 32.88
N ILE A 297 8.95 -27.64 33.37
CA ILE A 297 9.87 -26.73 34.09
C ILE A 297 10.26 -25.54 33.21
N ARG A 298 10.66 -25.79 31.95
CA ARG A 298 10.98 -24.70 31.00
C ARG A 298 9.78 -23.79 30.76
N CYS A 299 8.57 -24.34 30.66
CA CYS A 299 7.35 -23.56 30.50
C CYS A 299 7.11 -22.64 31.71
N LEU A 300 7.27 -23.17 32.93
CA LEU A 300 7.12 -22.40 34.16
C LEU A 300 8.18 -21.30 34.29
N ILE A 301 9.44 -21.59 33.95
CA ILE A 301 10.50 -20.58 33.93
C ILE A 301 10.20 -19.48 32.92
N ARG A 302 9.74 -19.82 31.71
CA ARG A 302 9.35 -18.82 30.70
C ARG A 302 8.20 -17.94 31.19
N TYR A 303 7.26 -18.52 31.91
CA TYR A 303 6.17 -17.77 32.53
C TYR A 303 6.69 -16.77 33.57
N VAL A 304 7.55 -17.21 34.51
CA VAL A 304 8.17 -16.34 35.52
C VAL A 304 9.01 -15.23 34.86
N GLN A 305 9.82 -15.57 33.87
CA GLN A 305 10.66 -14.60 33.16
C GLN A 305 9.83 -13.60 32.36
N ALA A 306 8.71 -14.00 31.76
CA ALA A 306 7.82 -13.09 31.07
C ALA A 306 7.15 -12.10 32.05
N ALA A 307 6.78 -12.57 33.25
CA ALA A 307 6.15 -11.73 34.28
C ALA A 307 7.13 -10.69 34.86
N HIS A 308 8.40 -11.04 35.06
CA HIS A 308 9.37 -10.17 35.75
C HIS A 308 10.35 -9.45 34.81
N TYR A 309 10.61 -9.98 33.62
CA TYR A 309 11.64 -9.49 32.68
C TYR A 309 11.12 -9.36 31.24
N GLY A 310 9.81 -9.15 31.08
CA GLY A 310 9.16 -9.06 29.77
C GLY A 310 9.73 -7.94 28.90
N GLU A 311 10.04 -6.78 29.48
CA GLU A 311 10.64 -5.66 28.76
C GLU A 311 12.06 -6.01 28.26
N GLU A 312 12.91 -6.56 29.11
CA GLU A 312 14.26 -6.99 28.74
C GLU A 312 14.24 -8.07 27.66
N PHE A 313 13.31 -9.01 27.74
CA PHE A 313 13.14 -10.05 26.73
C PHE A 313 12.81 -9.46 25.35
N LEU A 314 11.90 -8.47 25.30
CA LEU A 314 11.54 -7.77 24.06
C LEU A 314 12.70 -6.91 23.52
N MET A 315 13.46 -6.26 24.38
CA MET A 315 14.65 -5.49 23.99
C MET A 315 15.71 -6.38 23.34
N LEU A 316 16.03 -7.52 23.95
CA LEU A 316 17.00 -8.47 23.40
C LEU A 316 16.55 -9.06 22.06
N LYS A 317 15.26 -9.41 21.92
CA LYS A 317 14.73 -9.94 20.67
C LYS A 317 14.74 -8.92 19.52
N SER A 318 14.68 -7.63 19.84
CA SER A 318 14.75 -6.53 18.87
C SER A 318 16.16 -5.98 18.65
N GLY A 319 17.20 -6.61 19.22
CA GLY A 319 18.60 -6.20 19.07
C GLY A 319 18.93 -4.89 19.79
N LYS A 320 18.10 -4.45 20.73
CA LYS A 320 18.28 -3.19 21.47
C LYS A 320 19.04 -3.43 22.78
N PRO A 321 19.86 -2.47 23.24
CA PRO A 321 20.57 -2.58 24.51
C PRO A 321 19.60 -2.50 25.70
N ILE A 322 19.80 -3.35 26.70
CA ILE A 322 19.05 -3.33 27.97
C ILE A 322 19.36 -2.05 28.74
N LYS A 323 18.32 -1.35 29.20
CA LYS A 323 18.44 -0.08 29.93
C LYS A 323 18.45 -0.22 31.46
N SER A 324 18.04 -1.37 31.99
CA SER A 324 17.95 -1.63 33.43
C SER A 324 19.30 -2.03 34.06
N CYS A 325 19.34 -2.14 35.39
CA CYS A 325 20.51 -2.59 36.15
C CYS A 325 20.99 -4.01 35.77
N LEU A 326 20.14 -4.77 35.06
CA LEU A 326 20.43 -6.08 34.49
C LEU A 326 21.40 -6.05 33.31
N ARG A 327 21.70 -4.87 32.73
CA ARG A 327 22.73 -4.70 31.69
C ARG A 327 24.08 -5.29 32.11
N ARG A 328 24.41 -5.26 33.41
CA ARG A 328 25.67 -5.81 33.95
C ARG A 328 25.77 -7.34 33.87
N LEU A 329 24.65 -8.03 33.65
CA LEU A 329 24.56 -9.50 33.60
C LEU A 329 24.72 -10.06 32.17
N ASN A 330 25.03 -9.22 31.18
CA ASN A 330 25.22 -9.62 29.77
C ASN A 330 24.18 -10.65 29.29
N LEU A 331 22.90 -10.33 29.50
CA LEU A 331 21.80 -11.26 29.27
C LEU A 331 21.68 -11.64 27.79
N PHE A 332 21.31 -12.90 27.54
CA PHE A 332 21.00 -13.40 26.20
C PHE A 332 19.86 -14.42 26.24
N ILE A 333 19.25 -14.68 25.08
CA ILE A 333 18.17 -15.66 24.92
C ILE A 333 18.77 -16.95 24.34
N ASP A 334 18.54 -18.09 24.99
CA ASP A 334 19.02 -19.39 24.52
C ASP A 334 18.10 -20.03 23.45
N SER A 335 18.49 -21.20 22.94
CA SER A 335 17.71 -21.95 21.94
C SER A 335 16.33 -22.43 22.45
N ASN A 336 16.12 -22.46 23.78
CA ASN A 336 14.84 -22.80 24.40
C ASN A 336 13.99 -21.55 24.70
N ASN A 337 14.42 -20.36 24.25
CA ASN A 337 13.83 -19.06 24.56
C ASN A 337 13.80 -18.75 26.07
N LEU A 338 14.86 -19.12 26.80
CA LEU A 338 15.08 -18.75 28.20
C LEU A 338 16.08 -17.60 28.29
N LEU A 339 15.83 -16.68 29.22
CA LEU A 339 16.73 -15.59 29.54
C LEU A 339 17.85 -16.12 30.44
N ARG A 340 19.10 -16.01 29.99
CA ARG A 340 20.29 -16.50 30.71
C ARG A 340 21.31 -15.40 30.93
N VAL A 341 22.09 -15.56 31.99
CA VAL A 341 23.19 -14.66 32.35
C VAL A 341 24.42 -15.03 31.53
N GLY A 342 25.00 -14.02 30.87
CA GLY A 342 26.30 -14.12 30.21
C GLY A 342 27.41 -13.59 31.12
N GLY A 343 28.65 -14.05 30.92
CA GLY A 343 29.73 -13.54 31.76
C GLY A 343 31.12 -14.13 31.51
N ARG A 344 31.99 -13.90 32.50
CA ARG A 344 33.44 -14.16 32.47
C ARG A 344 33.82 -15.65 32.49
N ILE A 345 32.86 -16.55 32.73
CA ILE A 345 33.08 -17.99 32.92
C ILE A 345 32.82 -18.81 31.64
N ARG A 346 32.74 -18.15 30.47
CA ARG A 346 32.47 -18.78 29.16
C ARG A 346 33.44 -19.90 28.79
N ALA A 347 34.69 -19.81 29.24
CA ALA A 347 35.77 -20.73 28.92
C ALA A 347 36.08 -21.77 30.02
N ALA A 348 35.31 -21.82 31.11
CA ALA A 348 35.53 -22.83 32.15
C ALA A 348 35.01 -24.20 31.70
N ASP A 349 35.64 -25.26 32.21
CA ASP A 349 35.21 -26.64 32.01
C ASP A 349 34.01 -26.97 32.92
N LEU A 350 32.86 -26.37 32.59
CA LEU A 350 31.60 -26.50 33.30
C LEU A 350 30.47 -26.79 32.33
N SER A 351 29.41 -27.42 32.84
CA SER A 351 28.20 -27.68 32.07
C SER A 351 27.60 -26.37 31.52
N TYR A 352 26.83 -26.48 30.42
CA TYR A 352 26.21 -25.31 29.80
C TYR A 352 25.35 -24.51 30.79
N ASP A 353 24.56 -25.19 31.61
CA ASP A 353 23.69 -24.55 32.60
C ASP A 353 24.49 -23.86 33.72
N ALA A 354 25.66 -24.40 34.10
CA ALA A 354 26.54 -23.77 35.08
C ALA A 354 27.27 -22.54 34.49
N ARG A 355 27.64 -22.56 33.20
CA ARG A 355 28.25 -21.40 32.53
C ARG A 355 27.25 -20.28 32.24
N HIS A 356 25.99 -20.65 32.01
CA HIS A 356 24.93 -19.75 31.60
C HIS A 356 23.69 -19.94 32.49
N PRO A 357 23.75 -19.54 33.76
CA PRO A 357 22.64 -19.74 34.67
C PRO A 357 21.39 -19.01 34.18
N ILE A 358 20.24 -19.64 34.41
CA ILE A 358 18.92 -19.09 34.09
C ILE A 358 18.65 -17.90 35.01
N LEU A 359 18.19 -16.79 34.45
CA LEU A 359 17.83 -15.62 35.24
C LEU A 359 16.46 -15.82 35.90
N LEU A 360 16.41 -15.75 37.23
CA LEU A 360 15.18 -15.84 38.01
C LEU A 360 15.08 -14.64 38.98
N PRO A 361 13.86 -14.18 39.31
CA PRO A 361 13.64 -13.09 40.26
C PRO A 361 14.10 -13.44 41.67
N ARG A 362 14.58 -12.41 42.39
CA ARG A 362 15.12 -12.54 43.76
C ARG A 362 14.04 -12.78 44.81
N GLU A 363 12.82 -12.30 44.58
CA GLU A 363 11.70 -12.44 45.50
C GLU A 363 10.58 -13.28 44.87
N GLY A 364 10.45 -14.49 45.38
CA GLY A 364 9.39 -15.45 45.11
C GLY A 364 9.61 -16.67 46.00
N LYS A 365 8.56 -17.41 46.38
CA LYS A 365 8.63 -18.66 47.18
C LYS A 365 9.35 -19.83 46.46
N GLN A 366 10.34 -19.55 45.61
CA GLN A 366 10.93 -20.48 44.66
C GLN A 366 12.45 -20.59 44.80
N GLY A 367 12.94 -20.72 46.04
CA GLY A 367 14.33 -21.07 46.32
C GLY A 367 14.75 -22.48 45.85
N GLY A 368 13.90 -23.21 45.13
CA GLY A 368 14.17 -24.54 44.60
C GLY A 368 14.41 -24.61 43.08
N LEU A 369 14.53 -23.48 42.39
CA LEU A 369 14.80 -23.40 40.95
C LEU A 369 16.27 -23.07 40.61
N ALA A 370 17.14 -22.94 41.62
CA ALA A 370 18.57 -22.64 41.47
C ALA A 370 19.40 -23.93 41.42
#